data_AF-A0A9J6ZD29-F1
#
_entry.id   AF-A0A9J6ZD29-F1
#
_cell.length_a   1.000
_cell.length_b   1.000
_cell.length_c   1.000
_cell.angle_alpha   90.00
_cell.angle_beta   90.00
_cell.angle_gamma   90.00
#
_symmetry.space_group_name_H-M   'P 1'
#
loop_
_entity.id
_entity.type
_entity.pdbx_description
1 polymer ?
#
loop_
_entity_poly.entity_id
_entity_poly.type
_entity_poly.pdbx_seq_one_letter_code
_entity_poly.pdbx_strand_id
1 'polypeptide(L)' 'MDMEKLIARINELSRKNKSEGLTADEIKERDELRKKYLINFRSNMRQQLDNIEFVDAEDQGDNKTLLN' A
#
# COMPACT_ATOMS: atom_id res chain seq x y z
N MET A 1 15.65 -0.96 -4.95
CA MET A 1 14.75 -0.81 -6.13
C MET A 1 13.72 0.23 -5.76
N ASP A 2 13.59 1.29 -6.56
CA ASP A 2 12.56 2.31 -6.33
C ASP A 2 11.18 1.71 -6.59
N MET A 3 10.29 1.79 -5.60
CA MET A 3 8.90 1.30 -5.73
C MET A 3 8.18 1.95 -6.91
N GLU A 4 8.49 3.22 -7.21
CA GLU A 4 7.95 3.95 -8.36
C GLU A 4 8.33 3.29 -9.70
N LYS A 5 9.60 2.90 -9.87
CA LYS A 5 10.07 2.20 -11.07
C LYS A 5 9.38 0.86 -11.24
N LEU A 6 9.17 0.14 -10.13
CA LEU A 6 8.47 -1.14 -10.13
C LEU A 6 7.00 -0.98 -10.57
N ILE A 7 6.29 0.00 -10.01
CA ILE A 7 4.90 0.30 -10.38
C ILE A 7 4.80 0.77 -11.83
N ALA A 8 5.71 1.63 -12.27
CA ALA A 8 5.77 2.11 -13.65
C ALA A 8 5.91 0.95 -14.65
N ARG A 9 6.80 -0.01 -14.36
CA ARG A 9 7.00 -1.20 -15.18
C ARG A 9 5.78 -2.13 -15.20
N ILE A 10 5.15 -2.37 -14.05
CA ILE A 10 3.89 -3.15 -13.99
C ILE A 10 2.80 -2.49 -14.84
N ASN A 11 2.69 -1.16 -14.79
CA ASN A 11 1.71 -0.41 -15.57
C ASN A 11 2.01 -0.45 -17.07
N GLU A 12 3.28 -0.37 -17.47
CA GLU A 12 3.73 -0.55 -18.85
C GLU A 12 3.33 -1.93 -19.39
N LEU A 13 3.67 -3.00 -18.68
CA LEU A 13 3.30 -4.37 -19.04
C LEU A 13 1.77 -4.54 -19.07
N SER A 14 1.04 -3.89 -18.16
CA SER A 14 -0.43 -3.95 -18.16
C SER A 14 -1.05 -3.22 -19.36
N ARG A 15 -0.47 -2.09 -19.80
CA ARG A 15 -0.89 -1.39 -21.01
C ARG A 15 -0.61 -2.23 -22.25
N LYS A 16 0.60 -2.80 -22.35
CA LYS A 16 1.00 -3.69 -23.44
C LYS A 16 0.07 -4.90 -23.55
N ASN A 17 -0.26 -5.53 -22.41
CA ASN A 17 -1.20 -6.65 -22.37
C ASN A 17 -2.60 -6.30 -22.92
N LYS A 18 -3.03 -5.05 -22.77
CA LYS A 18 -4.35 -4.59 -23.25
C LYS A 18 -4.36 -4.27 -24.75
N SER A 19 -3.23 -3.85 -25.32
CA SER A 19 -3.15 -3.49 -26.74
C SER A 19 -2.81 -4.68 -27.62
N GLU A 20 -1.68 -5.33 -27.35
CA GLU A 20 -1.06 -6.33 -28.23
C GLU A 20 -0.89 -7.70 -27.56
N GLY A 21 -1.13 -7.76 -26.25
CA GLY A 21 -0.89 -8.95 -25.43
C GLY A 21 0.53 -8.99 -24.87
N LEU A 22 0.80 -9.95 -23.98
CA LEU A 22 2.13 -10.17 -23.43
C LEU A 22 2.71 -11.48 -23.94
N THR A 23 4.01 -11.45 -24.18
CA THR A 23 4.79 -12.68 -24.39
C THR A 23 4.91 -13.47 -23.08
N ALA A 24 5.26 -14.76 -23.18
CA ALA A 24 5.40 -15.62 -22.01
C ALA A 24 6.46 -15.09 -21.00
N ASP A 25 7.53 -14.48 -21.51
CA ASP A 25 8.58 -13.90 -20.67
C ASP A 25 8.10 -12.63 -19.95
N GLU A 26 7.32 -11.79 -20.62
CA GLU A 26 6.74 -10.59 -20.01
C GLU A 26 5.64 -10.93 -18.99
N ILE A 27 4.91 -12.03 -19.18
CA ILE A 27 3.98 -12.54 -18.17
C ILE A 27 4.75 -12.94 -16.91
N LYS A 28 5.85 -13.68 -17.04
CA LYS A 28 6.73 -14.02 -15.92
C LYS A 28 7.28 -12.76 -15.24
N GLU A 29 7.78 -11.82 -16.02
CA GLU A 29 8.31 -10.54 -15.50
C GLU A 29 7.23 -9.81 -14.68
N ARG A 30 6.03 -9.66 -15.24
CA ARG A 30 4.91 -9.00 -14.57
C ARG A 30 4.54 -9.68 -13.26
N ASP A 31 4.51 -11.01 -13.25
CA ASP A 31 4.11 -11.78 -12.08
C ASP A 31 5.16 -11.72 -10.97
N GLU A 32 6.45 -11.75 -11.32
CA GLU A 32 7.55 -11.50 -10.38
C GLU A 32 7.51 -10.09 -9.79
N LEU A 33 7.27 -9.08 -10.63
CA LEU A 33 7.14 -7.69 -10.19
C LEU A 33 5.94 -7.51 -9.25
N ARG A 34 4.79 -8.11 -9.57
CA ARG A 34 3.60 -8.10 -8.70
C ARG A 34 3.85 -8.77 -7.37
N LYS A 35 4.58 -9.89 -7.35
CA LYS A 35 4.95 -10.57 -6.11
C LYS A 35 5.81 -9.68 -5.21
N LYS A 36 6.82 -9.02 -5.80
CA LYS A 36 7.67 -8.05 -5.08
C LYS A 36 6.86 -6.87 -4.53
N TYR A 37 5.96 -6.30 -5.33
CA TYR A 37 5.05 -5.24 -4.88
C TYR A 37 4.21 -5.66 -3.67
N LEU A 38 3.56 -6.83 -3.75
CA LEU A 38 2.68 -7.35 -2.71
C LEU A 38 3.41 -7.59 -1.39
N ILE A 39 4.64 -8.09 -1.41
CA ILE A 39 5.44 -8.29 -0.20
C ILE A 39 5.71 -6.95 0.48
N ASN A 40 6.17 -5.96 -0.28
CA ASN A 40 6.46 -4.63 0.24
C ASN A 40 5.20 -3.94 0.75
N PHE A 41 4.10 -4.04 -0.01
CA PHE A 41 2.81 -3.48 0.36
C PHE A 41 2.27 -4.11 1.65
N ARG A 42 2.32 -5.44 1.79
CA ARG A 42 1.88 -6.13 3.01
C ARG A 42 2.71 -5.76 4.23
N SER A 43 4.03 -5.63 4.06
CA SER A 43 4.93 -5.20 5.13
C SER A 43 4.57 -3.78 5.60
N ASN A 44 4.39 -2.84 4.66
CA ASN A 44 3.99 -1.48 4.96
C ASN A 44 2.59 -1.40 5.59
N MET A 45 1.62 -2.18 5.09
CA MET A 45 0.27 -2.23 5.66
C MET A 45 0.27 -2.79 7.09
N ARG A 46 1.08 -3.81 7.37
CA ARG A 46 1.23 -4.32 8.75
C ARG A 46 1.79 -3.25 9.68
N GLN A 47 2.84 -2.53 9.27
CA GLN A 47 3.35 -1.41 10.06
C GLN A 47 2.29 -0.32 10.29
N GLN A 48 1.46 -0.02 9.29
CA GLN A 48 0.36 0.93 9.47
C GLN A 48 -0.67 0.42 10.50
N LEU A 49 -1.06 -0.86 10.44
CA LEU A 49 -1.99 -1.48 11.39
C LEU A 49 -1.42 -1.55 12.81
N ASP A 50 -0.12 -1.85 12.95
CA ASP A 50 0.54 -1.89 14.26
C ASP A 50 0.57 -0.51 14.95
N ASN A 51 0.49 0.57 14.16
CA ASN A 51 0.39 1.95 14.65
C ASN A 51 -1.06 2.42 14.87
N ILE A 52 -2.07 1.58 14.58
CA ILE A 52 -3.47 1.92 14.89
C ILE A 52 -3.68 1.71 16.39
N GLU A 53 -3.77 2.82 17.11
CA GLU A 53 -4.20 2.85 18.50
C GLU A 53 -5.72 2.94 18.58
N PHE A 54 -6.34 2.13 19.44
CA PHE A 54 -7.75 2.27 19.79
C PHE A 54 -7.89 3.48 20.72
N VAL A 55 -8.33 4.61 20.16
CA VAL A 55 -8.82 5.73 20.96
C VAL A 55 -10.24 5.39 21.42
N ASP A 56 -10.35 4.80 22.62
CA ASP A 56 -11.63 4.77 23.32
C ASP A 56 -12.05 6.21 23.58
N ALA A 57 -13.19 6.60 23.01
CA ALA A 57 -13.80 7.89 23.22
C ALA A 57 -14.43 7.99 24.62
N GLU A 58 -13.61 7.92 25.67
CA GLU A 58 -13.99 8.32 27.02
C GLU A 58 -12.95 9.29 27.57
N ASP A 59 -12.99 10.51 27.04
CA ASP A 59 -12.61 11.68 27.82
C ASP A 59 -13.61 12.82 27.54
N GLN A 60 -14.90 12.51 27.76
CA GLN A 60 -15.89 13.54 28.12
C GLN A 60 -15.81 13.76 29.63
N GLY A 61 -14.70 14.37 30.07
CA GLY A 61 -14.52 14.84 31.44
C GLY A 61 -14.78 16.34 31.52
N ASP A 62 -16.01 16.71 31.87
CA ASP A 62 -16.36 18.03 32.37
C ASP A 62 -15.35 18.51 33.42
N ASN A 63 -14.64 19.61 33.15
CA ASN A 63 -14.24 20.52 34.23
C ASN A 63 -14.58 21.96 33.87
N LYS A 64 -15.86 22.25 34.06
CA LYS A 64 -16.41 23.59 34.17
C LYS A 64 -16.34 24.01 35.63
N THR A 65 -15.20 24.49 36.12
CA THR A 65 -15.20 25.25 37.39
C THR A 65 -14.10 26.30 37.45
N LEU A 66 -14.53 27.56 37.31
CA LEU A 66 -14.17 28.78 38.05
C LEU A 66 -12.78 28.83 38.70
N LEU A 67 -12.04 29.93 38.45
CA LEU A 67 -11.70 30.89 39.52
C LEU A 67 -10.97 32.12 38.95
N ASN A 68 -11.66 33.25 39.15
CA ASN A 68 -11.25 34.66 39.28
C ASN A 68 -10.41 35.34 38.20
#